data_AF-A0A7J6B112-F1
#
_entry.id   AF-A0A7J6B112-F1
#
_cell.length_a   1.000
_cell.length_b   1.000
_cell.length_c   1.000
_cell.angle_alpha   90.00
_cell.angle_beta   90.00
_cell.angle_gamma   90.00
#
_symmetry.space_group_name_H-M   'P 1'
#
loop_
_entity.id
_entity.type
_entity.pdbx_description
1 polymer ?
#
loop_
_entity_poly.entity_id
_entity_poly.type
_entity_poly.pdbx_seq_one_letter_code
_entity_poly.pdbx_strand_id
1 'polypeptide(L)'
;MEEESQERKRHLVETQKHVQKIIQNRQEKIEEIKQSTELDKKHTDKEKTESMKMFSALMHCIERSQADLLKVIEEKQKTTERQAEQFIRELEEEVIELKKKNNEMEQLLHTQDHFKFLQIFPFLHGPLHNKNWNVVRNNSRLNVETLRRTLRQLQESLNEEMKKLPEIGKLL
;
A
#
# COMPACT_ATOMS: atom_id res chain seq x y z
N MET A 1 -91.37 11.31 -21.08
CA MET A 1 -90.75 10.10 -20.48
C MET A 1 -89.88 9.35 -21.49
N GLU A 2 -90.37 9.02 -22.69
CA GLU A 2 -89.58 8.31 -23.72
C GLU A 2 -88.37 9.11 -24.24
N GLU A 3 -88.59 10.38 -24.63
CA GLU A 3 -87.53 11.26 -25.16
C GLU A 3 -86.42 11.52 -24.12
N GLU A 4 -86.80 11.75 -22.86
CA GLU A 4 -85.86 11.93 -21.76
C GLU A 4 -85.00 10.68 -21.51
N SER A 5 -85.59 9.48 -21.64
CA SER A 5 -84.87 8.20 -21.54
C SER A 5 -83.86 8.03 -22.69
N GLN A 6 -84.23 8.40 -23.91
CA GLN A 6 -83.32 8.34 -25.07
C GLN A 6 -82.16 9.33 -24.94
N GLU A 7 -82.41 10.55 -24.45
CA GLU A 7 -81.34 11.53 -24.20
C GLU A 7 -80.35 11.04 -23.14
N ARG A 8 -80.86 10.52 -22.00
CA ARG A 8 -80.00 9.94 -20.95
C ARG A 8 -79.16 8.75 -21.47
N LYS A 9 -79.72 7.91 -22.35
CA LYS A 9 -78.96 6.82 -23.01
C LYS A 9 -77.84 7.35 -23.91
N ARG A 10 -78.09 8.42 -24.70
CA ARG A 10 -77.04 9.05 -25.53
C ARG A 10 -75.89 9.55 -24.66
N HIS A 11 -76.20 10.28 -23.59
CA HIS A 11 -75.20 10.80 -22.66
C HIS A 11 -74.41 9.66 -21.98
N LEU A 12 -75.06 8.54 -21.65
CA LEU A 12 -74.39 7.37 -21.09
C LEU A 12 -73.40 6.73 -22.07
N VAL A 13 -73.76 6.62 -23.36
CA VAL A 13 -72.88 6.11 -24.41
C VAL A 13 -71.66 7.03 -24.60
N GLU A 14 -71.85 8.35 -24.59
CA GLU A 14 -70.73 9.30 -24.66
C GLU A 14 -69.81 9.19 -23.45
N THR A 15 -70.39 9.10 -22.25
CA THR A 15 -69.64 8.88 -21.01
C THR A 15 -68.86 7.55 -21.07
N GLN A 16 -69.48 6.48 -21.58
CA GLN A 16 -68.83 5.18 -21.74
C GLN A 16 -67.63 5.25 -22.69
N LYS A 17 -67.76 5.94 -23.84
CA LYS A 17 -66.65 6.15 -24.78
C LYS A 17 -65.52 6.95 -24.14
N HIS A 18 -65.86 7.99 -23.35
CA HIS A 18 -64.87 8.78 -22.63
C HIS A 18 -64.11 7.93 -21.59
N VAL A 19 -64.83 7.12 -20.80
CA VAL A 19 -64.24 6.19 -19.83
C VAL A 19 -63.33 5.17 -20.52
N GLN A 20 -63.73 4.59 -21.65
CA GLN A 20 -62.88 3.67 -22.42
C GLN A 20 -61.56 4.33 -22.87
N LYS A 21 -61.63 5.58 -23.34
CA LYS A 21 -60.42 6.35 -23.73
C LYS A 21 -59.49 6.59 -22.53
N ILE A 22 -60.06 6.91 -21.36
CA ILE A 22 -59.26 7.05 -20.13
C ILE A 22 -58.62 5.72 -19.76
N ILE A 23 -59.36 4.61 -19.80
CA ILE A 23 -58.82 3.27 -19.48
C ILE A 23 -57.61 2.95 -20.37
N GLN A 24 -57.73 3.17 -21.68
CA GLN A 24 -56.61 2.92 -22.61
C GLN A 24 -55.39 3.79 -22.26
N ASN A 25 -55.59 5.09 -22.03
CA ASN A 25 -54.49 5.98 -21.63
C ASN A 25 -53.83 5.55 -20.31
N ARG A 26 -54.62 5.08 -19.32
CA ARG A 26 -54.08 4.57 -18.06
C ARG A 26 -53.31 3.26 -18.24
N GLN A 27 -53.75 2.38 -19.14
CA GLN A 27 -53.02 1.16 -19.48
C GLN A 27 -51.66 1.46 -20.12
N GLU A 28 -51.62 2.38 -21.09
CA GLU A 28 -50.37 2.87 -21.69
C GLU A 28 -49.45 3.46 -20.62
N LYS A 29 -49.99 4.30 -19.73
CA LYS A 29 -49.19 4.91 -18.67
C LYS A 29 -48.64 3.90 -17.66
N ILE A 30 -49.40 2.85 -17.34
CA ILE A 30 -48.92 1.76 -16.47
C ILE A 30 -47.71 1.07 -17.11
N GLU A 31 -47.76 0.81 -18.42
CA GLU A 31 -46.68 0.14 -19.13
C GLU A 31 -45.42 1.01 -19.21
N GLU A 32 -45.58 2.31 -19.51
CA GLU A 32 -44.47 3.28 -19.46
C GLU A 32 -43.79 3.29 -18.08
N ILE A 33 -44.57 3.34 -17.00
CA ILE A 33 -44.04 3.37 -15.63
C ILE A 33 -43.28 2.08 -15.31
N LYS A 34 -43.80 0.92 -15.72
CA LYS A 34 -43.13 -0.38 -15.52
C LYS A 34 -41.77 -0.41 -16.23
N GLN A 35 -41.73 0.02 -17.48
CA GLN A 35 -40.49 0.04 -18.27
C GLN A 35 -39.46 1.00 -17.68
N SER A 36 -39.88 2.21 -17.30
CA SER A 36 -39.00 3.17 -16.62
C SER A 36 -38.42 2.57 -15.33
N THR A 37 -39.26 1.96 -14.51
CA THR A 37 -38.84 1.35 -13.24
C THR A 37 -37.84 0.20 -13.45
N GLU A 38 -38.03 -0.61 -14.50
CA GLU A 38 -37.09 -1.68 -14.83
C GLU A 38 -35.74 -1.13 -15.30
N LEU A 39 -35.75 -0.06 -16.10
CA LEU A 39 -34.52 0.62 -16.54
C LEU A 39 -33.77 1.23 -15.36
N ASP A 40 -34.48 1.91 -14.44
CA ASP A 40 -33.88 2.50 -13.23
C ASP A 40 -33.25 1.43 -12.33
N LYS A 41 -33.91 0.27 -12.22
CA LYS A 41 -33.35 -0.88 -11.49
C LYS A 41 -32.06 -1.38 -12.14
N LYS A 42 -32.05 -1.57 -13.47
CA LYS A 42 -30.85 -2.00 -14.21
C LYS A 42 -29.71 -0.98 -14.09
N HIS A 43 -30.03 0.31 -14.15
CA HIS A 43 -29.06 1.37 -13.96
C HIS A 43 -28.46 1.34 -12.55
N THR A 44 -29.30 1.23 -11.53
CA THR A 44 -28.87 1.13 -10.13
C THR A 44 -27.96 -0.09 -9.89
N ASP A 45 -28.30 -1.25 -10.44
CA ASP A 45 -27.49 -2.47 -10.32
C ASP A 45 -26.14 -2.33 -11.03
N LYS A 46 -26.10 -1.61 -12.15
CA LYS A 46 -24.86 -1.27 -12.86
C LYS A 46 -23.98 -0.33 -12.02
N GLU A 47 -24.52 0.76 -11.50
CA GLU A 47 -23.79 1.72 -10.66
C GLU A 47 -23.22 1.07 -9.40
N LYS A 48 -23.99 0.17 -8.75
CA LYS A 48 -23.49 -0.65 -7.63
C LYS A 48 -22.28 -1.49 -8.04
N THR A 49 -22.37 -2.16 -9.18
CA THR A 49 -21.29 -3.03 -9.69
C THR A 49 -20.03 -2.21 -9.99
N GLU A 50 -20.18 -1.05 -10.64
CA GLU A 50 -19.07 -0.15 -10.95
C GLU A 50 -18.44 0.43 -9.67
N SER A 51 -19.26 0.81 -8.69
CA SER A 51 -18.80 1.24 -7.37
C SER A 51 -17.97 0.16 -6.67
N MET A 52 -18.45 -1.09 -6.65
CA MET A 52 -17.71 -2.22 -6.05
C MET A 52 -16.38 -2.49 -6.76
N LYS A 53 -16.32 -2.32 -8.09
CA LYS A 53 -15.06 -2.44 -8.84
C LYS A 53 -14.06 -1.36 -8.43
N MET A 54 -14.51 -0.12 -8.22
CA MET A 54 -13.64 0.97 -7.76
C MET A 54 -13.06 0.67 -6.36
N PHE A 55 -13.88 0.22 -5.42
CA PHE A 55 -13.39 -0.21 -4.10
C PHE A 55 -12.38 -1.36 -4.20
N SER A 56 -12.65 -2.35 -5.05
CA SER A 56 -11.74 -3.48 -5.27
C SER A 56 -10.39 -3.02 -5.81
N ALA A 57 -10.39 -2.09 -6.76
CA ALA A 57 -9.16 -1.50 -7.30
C ALA A 57 -8.37 -0.73 -6.22
N LEU A 58 -9.06 0.01 -5.35
CA LEU A 58 -8.43 0.73 -4.24
C LEU A 58 -7.78 -0.23 -3.23
N MET A 59 -8.48 -1.30 -2.85
CA MET A 59 -7.93 -2.33 -1.96
C MET A 59 -6.66 -2.97 -2.55
N HIS A 60 -6.70 -3.36 -3.83
CA HIS A 60 -5.53 -3.90 -4.52
C HIS A 60 -4.36 -2.92 -4.60
N CYS A 61 -4.62 -1.62 -4.73
CA CYS A 61 -3.57 -0.59 -4.70
C CYS A 61 -2.86 -0.56 -3.34
N ILE A 62 -3.64 -0.65 -2.24
CA ILE A 62 -3.11 -0.68 -0.87
C ILE A 62 -2.29 -1.95 -0.64
N GLU A 63 -2.82 -3.12 -1.02
CA GLU A 63 -2.13 -4.42 -0.89
C GLU A 63 -0.80 -4.43 -1.64
N ARG A 64 -0.78 -3.92 -2.88
CA ARG A 64 0.45 -3.81 -3.67
C ARG A 64 1.47 -2.89 -3.00
N SER A 65 1.02 -1.71 -2.56
CA SER A 65 1.90 -0.74 -1.89
C SER A 65 2.49 -1.31 -0.59
N GLN A 66 1.72 -2.11 0.14
CA GLN A 66 2.19 -2.83 1.32
C GLN A 66 3.28 -3.85 0.95
N ALA A 67 3.05 -4.67 -0.08
CA ALA A 67 4.02 -5.67 -0.53
C ALA A 67 5.33 -5.02 -1.00
N ASP A 68 5.25 -3.94 -1.77
CA ASP A 68 6.41 -3.20 -2.25
C ASP A 68 7.22 -2.60 -1.09
N LEU A 69 6.54 -2.01 -0.09
CA LEU A 69 7.19 -1.47 1.09
C LEU A 69 7.94 -2.55 1.89
N LEU A 70 7.31 -3.71 2.11
CA LEU A 70 7.96 -4.83 2.81
C LEU A 70 9.20 -5.31 2.07
N LYS A 71 9.11 -5.44 0.75
CA LYS A 71 10.24 -5.82 -0.10
C LYS A 71 11.41 -4.84 0.04
N VAL A 72 11.14 -3.53 -0.01
CA VAL A 72 12.18 -2.49 0.16
C VAL A 72 12.84 -2.55 1.53
N ILE A 73 12.06 -2.81 2.59
CA ILE A 73 12.59 -2.98 3.95
C ILE A 73 13.52 -4.19 4.02
N GLU A 74 13.09 -5.33 3.47
CA GLU A 74 13.87 -6.56 3.45
C GLU A 74 15.18 -6.42 2.64
N GLU A 75 15.12 -5.78 1.47
CA GLU A 75 16.30 -5.53 0.64
C GLU A 75 17.32 -4.62 1.32
N LYS A 76 16.85 -3.59 2.03
CA LYS A 76 17.72 -2.71 2.83
C LYS A 76 18.36 -3.44 4.02
N GLN A 77 17.59 -4.31 4.68
CA GLN A 77 18.12 -5.16 5.75
C GLN A 77 19.22 -6.09 5.21
N LYS A 78 18.95 -6.84 4.14
CA LYS A 78 19.95 -7.73 3.51
C LYS A 78 21.21 -6.99 3.07
N THR A 79 21.07 -5.78 2.56
CA THR A 79 22.22 -4.94 2.19
C THR A 79 23.05 -4.55 3.40
N THR A 80 22.39 -4.16 4.49
CA THR A 80 23.04 -3.85 5.78
C THR A 80 23.77 -5.07 6.33
N GLU A 81 23.12 -6.25 6.30
CA GLU A 81 23.69 -7.52 6.78
C GLU A 81 24.94 -7.89 6.00
N ARG A 82 24.90 -7.84 4.65
CA ARG A 82 26.08 -8.10 3.81
C ARG A 82 27.24 -7.15 4.08
N GLN A 83 26.95 -5.87 4.30
CA GLN A 83 27.97 -4.88 4.68
C GLN A 83 28.58 -5.23 6.04
N ALA A 84 27.76 -5.56 7.03
CA ALA A 84 28.23 -5.98 8.35
C ALA A 84 29.11 -7.25 8.27
N GLU A 85 28.68 -8.26 7.51
CA GLU A 85 29.46 -9.47 7.27
C GLU A 85 30.81 -9.18 6.61
N GLN A 86 30.85 -8.26 5.64
CA GLN A 86 32.11 -7.84 5.03
C GLN A 86 33.05 -7.19 6.05
N PHE A 87 32.54 -6.27 6.88
CA PHE A 87 33.35 -5.64 7.92
C PHE A 87 33.84 -6.63 8.97
N ILE A 88 33.01 -7.61 9.35
CA ILE A 88 33.42 -8.70 10.25
C ILE A 88 34.58 -9.49 9.65
N ARG A 89 34.49 -9.90 8.38
CA ARG A 89 35.58 -10.64 7.71
C ARG A 89 36.89 -9.85 7.68
N GLU A 90 36.83 -8.58 7.29
CA GLU A 90 38.03 -7.72 7.27
C GLU A 90 38.64 -7.55 8.67
N LEU A 91 37.81 -7.45 9.72
CA LEU A 91 38.27 -7.39 11.12
C LEU A 91 38.88 -8.72 11.58
N GLU A 92 38.30 -9.86 11.21
CA GLU A 92 38.83 -11.18 11.54
C GLU A 92 40.22 -11.39 10.93
N GLU A 93 40.42 -10.97 9.68
CA GLU A 93 41.72 -10.97 9.00
C GLU A 93 42.73 -10.07 9.72
N GLU A 94 42.36 -8.82 10.05
CA GLU A 94 43.23 -7.90 10.80
C GLU A 94 43.63 -8.48 12.16
N VAL A 95 42.70 -9.14 12.87
CA VAL A 95 42.99 -9.81 14.14
C VAL A 95 43.98 -10.97 13.96
N ILE A 96 43.89 -11.75 12.88
CA ILE A 96 44.85 -12.84 12.58
C ILE A 96 46.26 -12.25 12.35
N GLU A 97 46.37 -11.19 11.56
CA GLU A 97 47.65 -10.52 11.28
C GLU A 97 48.26 -9.94 12.56
N LEU A 98 47.45 -9.27 13.39
CA LEU A 98 47.88 -8.71 14.66
C LEU A 98 48.33 -9.80 15.63
N LYS A 99 47.62 -10.93 15.73
CA LYS A 99 48.03 -12.09 16.54
C LYS A 99 49.36 -12.66 16.06
N LYS A 100 49.56 -12.79 14.75
CA LYS A 100 50.82 -13.26 14.17
C LYS A 100 51.98 -12.32 14.53
N LYS A 101 51.81 -11.01 14.31
CA LYS A 101 52.81 -9.99 14.63
C LYS A 101 53.13 -9.95 16.14
N ASN A 102 52.11 -10.09 17.00
CA ASN A 102 52.30 -10.19 18.44
C ASN A 102 53.13 -11.42 18.84
N ASN A 103 52.83 -12.59 18.25
CA ASN A 103 53.60 -13.81 18.53
C ASN A 103 55.06 -13.69 18.07
N GLU A 104 55.32 -13.05 16.92
CA GLU A 104 56.68 -12.78 16.44
C GLU A 104 57.45 -11.83 17.40
N MET A 105 56.76 -10.81 17.93
CA MET A 105 57.33 -9.92 18.95
C MET A 105 57.65 -10.66 20.25
N GLU A 106 56.73 -11.50 20.75
CA GLU A 106 56.96 -12.31 21.95
C GLU A 106 58.17 -13.25 21.78
N GLN A 107 58.30 -13.91 20.64
CA GLN A 107 59.48 -14.74 20.34
C GLN A 107 60.77 -13.92 20.29
N LEU A 108 60.72 -12.71 19.73
CA LEU A 108 61.88 -11.83 19.65
C LEU A 108 62.29 -11.31 21.04
N LEU A 109 61.34 -11.02 21.93
CA LEU A 109 61.62 -10.58 23.30
C LEU A 109 62.32 -11.66 24.14
N HIS A 110 62.03 -12.94 23.88
CA HIS A 110 62.63 -14.07 24.60
C HIS A 110 63.91 -14.62 23.96
N THR A 111 64.38 -14.03 22.85
CA THR A 111 65.62 -14.48 22.19
C THR A 111 66.85 -14.08 23.00
N GLN A 112 67.82 -14.98 23.13
CA GLN A 112 69.16 -14.65 23.67
C GLN A 112 70.13 -14.18 22.58
N ASP A 113 69.75 -14.33 21.30
CA ASP A 113 70.55 -13.88 20.17
C ASP A 113 70.31 -12.39 19.89
N HIS A 114 71.23 -11.55 20.41
CA HIS A 114 71.18 -10.10 20.26
C HIS A 114 71.36 -9.63 18.81
N PHE A 115 72.05 -10.41 17.95
CA PHE A 115 72.19 -10.05 16.53
C PHE A 115 70.86 -10.23 15.80
N LYS A 116 70.18 -11.36 16.03
CA LYS A 116 68.84 -11.62 15.51
C LYS A 116 67.82 -10.60 16.00
N PHE A 117 67.92 -10.17 17.26
CA PHE A 117 67.10 -9.08 17.80
C PHE A 117 67.23 -7.79 16.98
N LEU A 118 68.47 -7.30 16.81
CA LEU A 118 68.76 -6.05 16.09
C LEU A 118 68.35 -6.13 14.61
N GLN A 119 68.43 -7.31 14.00
CA GLN A 119 68.02 -7.52 12.61
C GLN A 119 66.49 -7.45 12.42
N ILE A 120 65.71 -8.03 13.32
CA ILE A 120 64.25 -8.19 13.15
C ILE A 120 63.46 -7.00 13.73
N PHE A 121 63.97 -6.35 14.78
CA PHE A 121 63.30 -5.26 15.48
C PHE A 121 62.72 -4.16 14.56
N PRO A 122 63.44 -3.63 13.55
CA PRO A 122 62.92 -2.57 12.69
C PRO A 122 61.68 -2.96 11.89
N PHE A 123 61.54 -4.25 11.54
CA PHE A 123 60.40 -4.76 10.78
C PHE A 123 59.13 -4.86 11.64
N LEU A 124 59.29 -5.20 12.93
CA LEU A 124 58.17 -5.34 13.85
C LEU A 124 57.73 -3.99 14.45
N HIS A 125 58.66 -3.05 14.65
CA HIS A 125 58.38 -1.72 15.18
C HIS A 125 57.65 -0.79 14.19
N GLY A 126 57.50 -1.18 12.92
CA GLY A 126 56.78 -0.39 11.91
C GLY A 126 55.31 -0.10 12.29
N PRO A 127 54.75 1.05 11.86
CA PRO A 127 53.41 1.48 12.21
C PRO A 127 52.36 0.44 11.81
N LEU A 128 51.37 0.22 12.68
CA LEU A 128 50.22 -0.63 12.40
C LEU A 128 49.23 0.13 11.51
N HIS A 129 48.67 -0.55 10.52
CA HIS A 129 47.58 -0.02 9.71
C HIS A 129 46.30 0.04 10.58
N ASN A 130 46.10 1.13 11.33
CA ASN A 130 44.89 1.32 12.12
C ASN A 130 43.75 1.82 11.21
N LYS A 131 42.96 0.89 10.67
CA LYS A 131 41.77 1.22 9.87
C LYS A 131 40.70 1.76 10.83
N ASN A 132 40.12 2.93 10.54
CA ASN A 132 39.10 3.52 11.42
C ASN A 132 37.73 2.84 11.21
N TRP A 133 37.39 1.93 12.13
CA TRP A 133 36.15 1.13 12.11
C TRP A 133 34.88 1.88 12.55
N ASN A 134 34.97 3.16 12.97
CA ASN A 134 33.83 3.92 13.47
C ASN A 134 32.78 4.30 12.40
N VAL A 135 33.15 4.26 11.11
CA VAL A 135 32.28 4.65 9.99
C VAL A 135 31.14 3.63 9.74
N VAL A 136 31.31 2.39 10.21
CA VAL A 136 30.40 1.26 9.95
C VAL A 136 29.01 1.43 10.56
N ARG A 137 28.89 2.22 11.64
CA ARG A 137 27.65 2.28 12.45
C ARG A 137 26.51 3.10 11.80
N ASN A 138 26.79 3.99 10.85
CA ASN A 138 25.87 5.08 10.52
C ASN A 138 24.93 4.87 9.32
N ASN A 139 25.06 3.80 8.54
CA ASN A 139 24.29 3.66 7.29
C ASN A 139 22.96 2.88 7.39
N SER A 140 22.60 2.31 8.55
CA SER A 140 21.50 1.32 8.60
C SER A 140 20.16 1.80 9.13
N ARG A 141 20.04 3.05 9.60
CA ARG A 141 18.77 3.50 10.16
C ARG A 141 17.81 3.87 9.03
N LEU A 142 17.04 2.87 8.57
CA LEU A 142 15.70 3.09 8.05
C LEU A 142 15.03 4.13 8.96
N ASN A 143 14.60 5.27 8.40
CA ASN A 143 13.87 6.27 9.16
C ASN A 143 12.43 5.77 9.37
N VAL A 144 12.31 4.75 10.23
CA VAL A 144 11.06 4.08 10.59
C VAL A 144 10.03 5.08 11.08
N GLU A 145 10.49 6.15 11.75
CA GLU A 145 9.62 7.21 12.25
C GLU A 145 9.03 8.05 11.11
N THR A 146 9.83 8.41 10.10
CA THR A 146 9.31 9.06 8.89
C THR A 146 8.33 8.17 8.16
N LEU A 147 8.66 6.88 7.96
CA LEU A 147 7.75 5.93 7.32
C LEU A 147 6.41 5.82 8.08
N ARG A 148 6.47 5.66 9.40
CA ARG A 148 5.29 5.56 10.27
C ARG A 148 4.43 6.83 10.21
N ARG A 149 5.06 8.00 10.19
CA ARG A 149 4.36 9.28 10.06
C ARG A 149 3.64 9.39 8.72
N THR A 150 4.31 9.07 7.62
CA THR A 150 3.69 9.11 6.28
C THR A 150 2.52 8.12 6.17
N LEU A 151 2.66 6.90 6.69
CA LEU A 151 1.56 5.92 6.70
C LEU A 151 0.37 6.39 7.54
N ARG A 152 0.63 7.01 8.69
CA ARG A 152 -0.43 7.58 9.53
C ARG A 152 -1.19 8.70 8.80
N GLN A 153 -0.46 9.61 8.15
CA GLN A 153 -1.07 10.69 7.36
C GLN A 153 -1.93 10.15 6.22
N LEU A 154 -1.45 9.12 5.51
CA LEU A 154 -2.21 8.44 4.48
C LEU A 154 -3.50 7.81 5.04
N GLN A 155 -3.39 7.12 6.17
CA GLN A 155 -4.53 6.51 6.85
C GLN A 155 -5.58 7.55 7.29
N GLU A 156 -5.14 8.66 7.88
CA GLU A 156 -6.01 9.76 8.30
C GLU A 156 -6.73 10.38 7.10
N SER A 157 -5.99 10.69 6.02
CA SER A 157 -6.57 11.25 4.80
C SER A 157 -7.58 10.29 4.17
N LEU A 158 -7.27 8.99 4.08
CA LEU A 158 -8.18 8.00 3.53
C LEU A 158 -9.46 7.89 4.37
N ASN A 159 -9.33 7.88 5.70
CA ASN A 159 -10.48 7.82 6.60
C ASN A 159 -11.38 9.05 6.47
N GLU A 160 -10.82 10.25 6.31
CA GLU A 160 -11.62 11.46 6.11
C GLU A 160 -12.38 11.44 4.79
N GLU A 161 -11.77 10.95 3.70
CA GLU A 161 -12.50 10.78 2.44
C GLU A 161 -13.60 9.71 2.54
N MET A 162 -13.32 8.59 3.22
CA MET A 162 -14.29 7.51 3.42
C MET A 162 -15.54 7.97 4.21
N LYS A 163 -15.39 8.90 5.15
CA LYS A 163 -16.52 9.48 5.91
C LYS A 163 -17.47 10.31 5.05
N LYS A 164 -17.04 10.79 3.87
CA LYS A 164 -17.89 11.60 2.97
C LYS A 164 -18.83 10.74 2.12
N LEU A 165 -18.49 9.46 1.91
CA LEU A 165 -19.25 8.56 1.03
C LEU A 165 -20.72 8.35 1.46
N PRO A 166 -21.04 8.20 2.76
CA PRO A 166 -22.44 8.10 3.21
C PRO A 166 -23.26 9.36 2.93
N GLU A 167 -22.66 10.55 2.99
CA GLU A 167 -23.35 11.81 2.70
C GLU A 167 -23.66 11.95 1.21
N ILE A 168 -22.75 11.52 0.34
CA ILE A 168 -22.99 11.45 -1.12
C ILE A 168 -24.10 10.45 -1.42
N GLY A 169 -24.14 9.31 -0.72
CA GLY A 169 -25.21 8.33 -0.85
C GLY A 169 -26.61 8.84 -0.45
N LYS A 170 -26.72 9.94 0.30
CA LYS A 170 -28.02 10.59 0.60
C LYS A 170 -28.51 11.52 -0.53
N LEU A 171 -27.64 11.84 -1.49
CA LEU A 171 -27.94 12.71 -2.64
C LEU A 171 -28.36 11.91 -3.89
N LEU A 172 -28.25 10.58 -3.83
CA LEU A 172 -28.65 9.61 -4.85
C LEU A 172 -29.98 8.95 -4.46
#